data_AF-A0A950H1U9-F1
#
_entry.id   AF-A0A950H1U9-F1
#
_cell.length_a   1.000
_cell.length_b   1.000
_cell.length_c   1.000
_cell.angle_alpha   90.00
_cell.angle_beta   90.00
_cell.angle_gamma   90.00
#
_symmetry.space_group_name_H-M   'P 1'
#
loop_
_entity.id
_entity.type
_entity.pdbx_description
1 polymer ?
#
loop_
_entity_poly.entity_id
_entity_poly.type
_entity_poly.pdbx_seq_one_letter_code
_entity_poly.pdbx_strand_id
1 'polypeptide(L)'
;MILQGALVASDAAVAVFIAIPVLLVGGGVAVGLRLRGRGPKSAVPPGEVASDAVTDVEISRAAAATAAAEDRPVGTVVAEPPAGPDKTGPEPAAPVAAEEPEPAAPPEAPPVTYRSRLGKARGMLAGYLGQVRGRGRIDDETWDDLEEALIRADVGVGATDAVLDDLRQRVKAGEVTGPEALLTALKADLVGMLRVESGTGRPREAADDADGLDRSVDVWLFVGVNGVGKTTTLGKVANRLRTSGEDVLLAAGDTFRAAAADQLALWASRVDADIVRGSEGGDPSAVIFDAVQRAASKGHTVVLADTAGRLHNKVNLIEELKKIRRVADRPPGRVTEVLLVLDATTGQNGLAQAKVFLDAVDVSGVVLTKLDGTAKGGIVVAIQRELGLPVKLVGLGEGVDDLVDFDAEAFVDAIF
;
A
#
# COMPACT_ATOMS: atom_id res chain seq x y z
N MET A 1 -61.84 45.36 -8.40
CA MET A 1 -62.10 44.30 -7.41
C MET A 1 -60.81 43.53 -7.24
N ILE A 2 -60.19 43.61 -6.05
CA ILE A 2 -58.95 42.89 -5.67
C ILE A 2 -57.68 43.34 -6.45
N LEU A 3 -56.51 43.09 -5.85
CA LEU A 3 -55.17 43.61 -6.20
C LEU A 3 -54.41 42.68 -7.16
N GLN A 4 -53.49 43.22 -7.98
CA GLN A 4 -52.05 42.87 -8.01
C GLN A 4 -51.29 43.65 -9.10
N GLY A 5 -49.95 43.69 -9.00
CA GLY A 5 -49.03 44.24 -10.03
C GLY A 5 -48.25 45.47 -9.58
N ALA A 6 -46.92 45.35 -9.44
CA ALA A 6 -46.04 46.43 -8.95
C ALA A 6 -44.69 46.48 -9.70
N LEU A 7 -44.12 47.70 -9.76
CA LEU A 7 -42.73 48.09 -10.04
C LEU A 7 -41.98 47.53 -11.29
N VAL A 8 -41.86 48.40 -12.30
CA VAL A 8 -40.63 49.13 -12.71
C VAL A 8 -39.35 48.36 -13.14
N ALA A 9 -38.79 48.87 -14.26
CA ALA A 9 -37.44 48.69 -14.84
C ALA A 9 -37.08 47.31 -15.44
N SER A 10 -36.52 47.14 -16.65
CA SER A 10 -35.82 47.96 -17.67
C SER A 10 -34.28 47.93 -17.70
N ASP A 11 -33.78 47.07 -18.59
CA ASP A 11 -32.60 47.25 -19.48
C ASP A 11 -31.15 47.33 -18.98
N ALA A 12 -30.29 46.99 -19.95
CA ALA A 12 -28.84 47.20 -20.06
C ALA A 12 -27.88 46.33 -19.21
N ALA A 13 -26.84 45.84 -19.89
CA ALA A 13 -25.75 45.08 -19.29
C ALA A 13 -24.60 45.99 -18.83
N VAL A 14 -23.91 45.59 -17.76
CA VAL A 14 -22.65 46.22 -17.30
C VAL A 14 -21.60 45.13 -17.11
N ALA A 15 -20.54 45.15 -17.93
CA ALA A 15 -19.37 44.32 -17.71
C ALA A 15 -18.40 45.02 -16.74
N VAL A 16 -17.92 44.30 -15.73
CA VAL A 16 -16.93 44.82 -14.77
C VAL A 16 -15.55 44.28 -15.10
N PHE A 17 -14.65 45.17 -15.54
CA PHE A 17 -13.22 44.87 -15.64
C PHE A 17 -12.60 44.86 -14.24
N ILE A 18 -11.75 43.87 -13.95
CA ILE A 18 -10.80 43.91 -12.83
C ILE A 18 -9.39 44.02 -13.43
N ALA A 19 -8.66 45.06 -13.03
CA ALA A 19 -7.33 45.35 -13.56
C ALA A 19 -6.23 44.69 -12.71
N ILE A 20 -5.22 44.12 -13.37
CA ILE A 20 -4.00 43.59 -12.73
C ILE A 20 -2.88 44.62 -12.90
N PRO A 21 -2.22 45.09 -11.83
CA PRO A 21 -1.08 45.99 -11.93
C PRO A 21 0.19 45.24 -12.37
N VAL A 22 0.63 45.47 -13.61
CA VAL A 22 1.93 44.98 -14.10
C VAL A 22 3.05 45.88 -13.58
N LEU A 23 3.94 45.33 -12.75
CA LEU A 23 5.07 46.07 -12.18
C LEU A 23 6.30 45.98 -13.09
N LEU A 24 6.48 47.00 -13.93
CA LEU A 24 7.65 47.14 -14.80
C LEU A 24 8.86 47.69 -14.03
N VAL A 25 9.98 46.96 -14.08
CA VAL A 25 11.34 47.49 -13.86
C VAL A 25 12.14 47.19 -15.13
N GLY A 26 12.79 48.20 -15.71
CA GLY A 26 13.44 48.09 -17.02
C GLY A 26 14.78 48.82 -17.10
N GLY A 27 15.57 48.42 -18.11
CA GLY A 27 16.93 48.92 -18.38
C GLY A 27 18.04 47.98 -17.91
N GLY A 28 19.03 47.60 -18.73
CA GLY A 28 19.15 47.82 -20.18
C GLY A 28 20.50 47.35 -20.76
N VAL A 29 20.46 46.80 -21.99
CA VAL A 29 21.27 47.20 -23.17
C VAL A 29 22.74 47.64 -22.91
N ALA A 30 23.81 47.07 -23.49
CA ALA A 30 23.95 46.27 -24.73
C ALA A 30 25.33 45.53 -24.86
N VAL A 31 25.44 44.66 -25.90
CA VAL A 31 26.59 44.39 -26.83
C VAL A 31 28.04 44.36 -26.27
N GLY A 32 28.91 43.39 -26.60
CA GLY A 32 28.84 42.26 -27.55
C GLY A 32 30.26 41.75 -27.95
N LEU A 33 30.38 41.11 -29.14
CA LEU A 33 31.58 40.43 -29.70
C LEU A 33 32.02 39.11 -29.01
N ARG A 34 32.89 38.25 -29.59
CA ARG A 34 32.96 37.62 -30.95
C ARG A 34 34.05 36.52 -30.94
N LEU A 35 34.05 35.61 -31.93
CA LEU A 35 35.03 34.52 -32.18
C LEU A 35 34.91 33.32 -31.20
N ARG A 36 34.87 32.02 -31.55
CA ARG A 36 35.15 31.19 -32.75
C ARG A 36 36.55 30.54 -32.83
N GLY A 37 36.68 29.30 -32.34
CA GLY A 37 37.61 28.31 -32.93
C GLY A 37 38.23 27.23 -32.02
N ARG A 38 38.12 25.97 -32.44
CA ARG A 38 39.04 24.82 -32.25
C ARG A 38 39.62 24.49 -30.84
N GLY A 39 39.32 23.29 -30.34
CA GLY A 39 40.28 22.49 -29.54
C GLY A 39 41.08 21.53 -30.45
N PRO A 40 41.64 20.41 -29.95
CA PRO A 40 41.90 20.01 -28.55
C PRO A 40 43.41 19.71 -28.30
N LYS A 41 43.82 19.47 -27.04
CA LYS A 41 45.05 18.70 -26.69
C LYS A 41 45.13 18.34 -25.19
N SER A 42 46.03 17.41 -24.86
CA SER A 42 46.27 16.84 -23.52
C SER A 42 47.68 17.15 -23.03
N ALA A 43 47.86 17.43 -21.72
CA ALA A 43 49.08 17.15 -20.95
C ALA A 43 48.89 17.30 -19.42
N VAL A 44 49.55 16.39 -18.70
CA VAL A 44 49.74 16.11 -17.25
C VAL A 44 50.29 17.31 -16.41
N PRO A 45 50.11 17.35 -15.06
CA PRO A 45 50.38 18.52 -14.19
C PRO A 45 51.73 18.48 -13.43
N PRO A 46 51.98 19.42 -12.49
CA PRO A 46 52.57 19.06 -11.17
C PRO A 46 52.06 19.87 -9.95
N GLY A 47 52.38 19.39 -8.72
CA GLY A 47 52.25 20.12 -7.43
C GLY A 47 50.92 19.89 -6.68
N GLU A 48 50.76 19.12 -5.58
CA GLU A 48 51.62 18.64 -4.46
C GLU A 48 51.73 19.57 -3.24
N VAL A 49 51.11 19.16 -2.12
CA VAL A 49 51.60 19.33 -0.73
C VAL A 49 51.23 18.06 0.06
N ALA A 50 52.11 17.61 0.96
CA ALA A 50 52.13 16.28 1.58
C ALA A 50 51.14 16.00 2.73
N SER A 51 51.01 14.71 3.07
CA SER A 51 51.14 14.24 4.46
C SER A 51 51.76 12.83 4.52
N ASP A 52 53.09 12.80 4.64
CA ASP A 52 54.02 11.81 5.20
C ASP A 52 53.78 10.28 5.13
N ALA A 53 54.87 9.58 4.77
CA ALA A 53 55.08 8.12 4.86
C ALA A 53 55.33 7.65 6.32
N VAL A 54 55.53 6.36 6.63
CA VAL A 54 56.78 5.56 6.51
C VAL A 54 56.42 4.12 7.00
N THR A 55 56.38 3.06 6.17
CA THR A 55 57.46 2.09 5.77
C THR A 55 58.24 1.44 6.94
N ASP A 56 58.58 0.14 7.01
CA ASP A 56 58.19 -1.07 6.23
C ASP A 56 58.17 -2.34 7.17
N VAL A 57 58.72 -3.57 7.00
CA VAL A 57 59.59 -4.26 6.01
C VAL A 57 59.48 -5.82 6.14
N GLU A 58 59.95 -6.58 5.12
CA GLU A 58 60.39 -8.02 5.03
C GLU A 58 59.86 -9.10 6.03
N ILE A 59 59.25 -10.24 5.61
CA ILE A 59 59.61 -11.32 4.65
C ILE A 59 60.78 -12.24 5.08
N SER A 60 60.52 -13.56 5.21
CA SER A 60 61.54 -14.62 4.98
C SER A 60 60.93 -16.00 4.61
N ARG A 61 61.80 -16.95 4.22
CA ARG A 61 61.60 -18.27 3.57
C ARG A 61 61.73 -19.46 4.55
N ALA A 62 61.53 -20.76 4.23
CA ALA A 62 60.69 -21.54 3.27
C ALA A 62 60.95 -23.07 3.45
N ALA A 63 60.02 -23.97 3.04
CA ALA A 63 60.20 -25.43 2.77
C ALA A 63 58.91 -25.99 2.09
N ALA A 64 58.91 -26.63 0.91
CA ALA A 64 59.22 -28.05 0.58
C ALA A 64 58.22 -29.07 1.19
N ALA A 65 57.25 -29.63 0.44
CA ALA A 65 57.30 -30.85 -0.42
C ALA A 65 57.39 -32.17 0.40
N THR A 66 56.72 -33.31 0.11
CA THR A 66 56.22 -33.94 -1.15
C THR A 66 55.04 -34.90 -0.86
N ALA A 67 54.44 -35.57 -1.86
CA ALA A 67 53.37 -36.58 -1.69
C ALA A 67 53.77 -38.01 -2.15
N ALA A 68 53.15 -39.06 -1.58
CA ALA A 68 53.20 -40.47 -2.03
C ALA A 68 52.03 -41.31 -1.45
N ALA A 69 51.83 -42.55 -1.95
CA ALA A 69 50.59 -43.35 -1.86
C ALA A 69 50.65 -44.60 -0.94
N GLU A 70 49.47 -45.23 -0.76
CA GLU A 70 49.20 -46.66 -0.41
C GLU A 70 49.67 -47.18 0.97
N ASP A 71 48.95 -48.07 1.67
CA ASP A 71 48.63 -49.47 1.29
C ASP A 71 47.31 -50.02 1.95
N ARG A 72 46.91 -51.27 1.62
CA ARG A 72 45.83 -52.08 2.22
C ARG A 72 46.37 -53.42 2.77
N PRO A 73 45.56 -54.21 3.50
CA PRO A 73 45.16 -55.50 2.91
C PRO A 73 43.70 -55.94 3.23
N VAL A 74 43.29 -57.12 2.74
CA VAL A 74 41.89 -57.63 2.66
C VAL A 74 41.84 -59.17 2.85
N GLY A 75 40.71 -59.72 3.36
CA GLY A 75 40.31 -61.14 3.23
C GLY A 75 39.86 -61.82 4.54
N THR A 76 39.05 -62.88 4.59
CA THR A 76 38.24 -63.65 3.58
C THR A 76 37.23 -64.55 4.38
N VAL A 77 35.91 -64.60 4.17
CA VAL A 77 35.04 -65.29 3.14
C VAL A 77 34.91 -66.83 3.33
N VAL A 78 33.74 -67.42 2.90
CA VAL A 78 33.31 -68.87 2.80
C VAL A 78 32.49 -69.43 4.00
N ALA A 79 31.39 -70.21 3.89
CA ALA A 79 30.32 -70.43 2.86
C ALA A 79 29.11 -71.24 3.45
N GLU A 80 28.03 -71.42 2.66
CA GLU A 80 26.74 -72.15 2.91
C GLU A 80 26.80 -73.69 2.67
N PRO A 81 25.73 -74.54 2.75
CA PRO A 81 24.28 -74.39 3.10
C PRO A 81 23.87 -75.39 4.25
N PRO A 82 22.78 -76.25 4.31
CA PRO A 82 21.46 -76.34 3.63
C PRO A 82 20.18 -76.76 4.45
N ALA A 83 19.00 -76.39 3.93
CA ALA A 83 17.70 -77.13 3.78
C ALA A 83 16.92 -77.86 4.94
N GLY A 84 15.77 -77.26 5.33
CA GLY A 84 14.44 -77.92 5.49
C GLY A 84 14.03 -78.51 6.87
N PRO A 85 12.71 -78.81 7.11
CA PRO A 85 11.54 -78.70 6.23
C PRO A 85 10.36 -77.84 6.78
N ASP A 86 9.27 -77.79 6.01
CA ASP A 86 8.00 -77.05 6.19
C ASP A 86 7.13 -77.48 7.40
N LYS A 87 6.33 -76.53 7.94
CA LYS A 87 5.13 -76.76 8.76
C LYS A 87 4.08 -75.64 8.61
N THR A 88 3.00 -75.94 7.89
CA THR A 88 1.77 -75.14 7.84
C THR A 88 1.06 -75.05 9.21
N GLY A 89 0.55 -73.87 9.56
CA GLY A 89 -0.39 -73.62 10.66
C GLY A 89 -1.30 -72.43 10.31
N PRO A 90 -2.59 -72.42 10.72
CA PRO A 90 -3.57 -71.48 10.19
C PRO A 90 -3.48 -70.07 10.78
N GLU A 91 -3.82 -69.09 9.93
CA GLU A 91 -3.94 -67.67 10.23
C GLU A 91 -5.14 -67.36 11.16
N PRO A 92 -4.93 -66.76 12.33
CA PRO A 92 -6.00 -66.14 13.10
C PRO A 92 -6.25 -64.72 12.57
N ALA A 93 -7.48 -64.44 12.13
CA ALA A 93 -7.83 -63.15 11.52
C ALA A 93 -7.54 -61.97 12.47
N ALA A 94 -6.85 -60.94 11.96
CA ALA A 94 -6.63 -59.70 12.69
C ALA A 94 -7.96 -58.96 12.93
N PRO A 95 -8.16 -58.32 14.10
CA PRO A 95 -9.36 -57.54 14.36
C PRO A 95 -9.40 -56.29 13.48
N VAL A 96 -10.60 -55.92 13.03
CA VAL A 96 -10.82 -54.66 12.31
C VAL A 96 -10.45 -53.50 13.22
N ALA A 97 -9.52 -52.65 12.77
CA ALA A 97 -9.18 -51.42 13.46
C ALA A 97 -10.40 -50.48 13.44
N ALA A 98 -10.78 -49.94 14.59
CA ALA A 98 -11.78 -48.87 14.64
C ALA A 98 -11.17 -47.60 14.05
N GLU A 99 -11.93 -46.89 13.22
CA GLU A 99 -11.56 -45.58 12.72
C GLU A 99 -11.50 -44.59 13.90
N GLU A 100 -10.34 -43.97 14.12
CA GLU A 100 -10.27 -42.80 14.99
C GLU A 100 -11.07 -41.67 14.31
N PRO A 101 -11.98 -40.98 15.03
CA PRO A 101 -12.77 -39.92 14.43
C PRO A 101 -11.86 -38.77 13.99
N GLU A 102 -12.03 -38.31 12.75
CA GLU A 102 -11.29 -37.15 12.25
C GLU A 102 -11.48 -35.96 13.22
N PRO A 103 -10.40 -35.23 13.57
CA PRO A 103 -10.50 -34.09 14.46
C PRO A 103 -11.34 -33.01 13.77
N ALA A 104 -12.57 -32.80 14.28
CA ALA A 104 -13.51 -31.84 13.73
C ALA A 104 -12.85 -30.48 13.52
N ALA A 105 -13.09 -29.89 12.34
CA ALA A 105 -12.50 -28.61 11.96
C ALA A 105 -12.73 -27.56 13.06
N PRO A 106 -11.72 -26.72 13.38
CA PRO A 106 -11.89 -25.65 14.36
C PRO A 106 -13.11 -24.79 14.01
N PRO A 107 -13.92 -24.38 15.01
CA PRO A 107 -15.10 -23.56 14.74
C PRO A 107 -14.68 -22.27 14.02
N GLU A 108 -15.42 -21.89 12.99
CA GLU A 108 -15.14 -20.70 12.19
C GLU A 108 -14.97 -19.49 13.10
N ALA A 109 -13.83 -18.80 12.98
CA ALA A 109 -13.54 -17.64 13.80
C ALA A 109 -14.56 -16.53 13.49
N PRO A 110 -15.08 -15.82 14.51
CA PRO A 110 -16.06 -14.77 14.28
C PRO A 110 -15.47 -13.67 13.38
N PRO A 111 -16.29 -13.09 12.47
CA PRO A 111 -15.80 -12.16 11.46
C PRO A 111 -15.06 -10.97 12.07
N VAL A 112 -13.96 -10.58 11.41
CA VAL A 112 -13.06 -9.56 11.94
C VAL A 112 -13.71 -8.19 11.87
N THR A 113 -13.89 -7.57 13.05
CA THR A 113 -14.50 -6.24 13.18
C THR A 113 -13.46 -5.20 13.56
N TYR A 114 -13.70 -3.95 13.16
CA TYR A 114 -12.92 -2.80 13.65
C TYR A 114 -12.81 -2.79 15.17
N ARG A 115 -13.92 -3.07 15.89
CA ARG A 115 -13.99 -3.00 17.36
C ARG A 115 -13.14 -4.05 18.06
N SER A 116 -12.89 -5.22 17.45
CA SER A 116 -11.98 -6.24 18.01
C SER A 116 -10.50 -5.98 17.71
N ARG A 117 -10.19 -5.20 16.66
CA ARG A 117 -8.82 -4.96 16.19
C ARG A 117 -8.25 -3.60 16.61
N LEU A 118 -9.05 -2.53 16.60
CA LEU A 118 -8.65 -1.16 17.00
C LEU A 118 -8.54 -0.95 18.53
N GLY A 119 -8.42 -2.02 19.31
CA GLY A 119 -8.43 -1.97 20.77
C GLY A 119 -7.37 -1.06 21.40
N LYS A 120 -6.21 -0.87 20.73
CA LYS A 120 -5.15 0.05 21.17
C LYS A 120 -5.54 1.52 20.97
N ALA A 121 -6.09 1.86 19.81
CA ALA A 121 -6.55 3.22 19.49
C ALA A 121 -7.73 3.62 20.39
N ARG A 122 -8.75 2.74 20.48
CA ARG A 122 -9.90 2.94 21.38
C ARG A 122 -9.48 3.03 22.84
N GLY A 123 -8.51 2.23 23.28
CA GLY A 123 -7.99 2.26 24.65
C GLY A 123 -7.28 3.58 25.01
N MET A 124 -6.57 4.19 24.06
CA MET A 124 -5.99 5.53 24.21
C MET A 124 -7.09 6.60 24.28
N LEU A 125 -7.97 6.66 23.29
CA LEU A 125 -8.99 7.70 23.18
C LEU A 125 -10.01 7.65 24.32
N ALA A 126 -10.40 6.45 24.78
CA ALA A 126 -11.36 6.30 25.88
C ALA A 126 -10.91 6.96 27.20
N GLY A 127 -9.60 7.16 27.42
CA GLY A 127 -9.09 7.93 28.56
C GLY A 127 -9.49 9.41 28.47
N TYR A 128 -9.06 10.07 27.39
CA TYR A 128 -9.37 11.47 27.10
C TYR A 128 -10.88 11.74 26.97
N LEU A 129 -11.59 10.89 26.22
CA LEU A 129 -13.05 10.97 26.09
C LEU A 129 -13.75 10.77 27.46
N GLY A 130 -13.16 9.99 28.37
CA GLY A 130 -13.61 9.84 29.75
C GLY A 130 -13.39 11.10 30.60
N GLN A 131 -12.25 11.77 30.45
CA GLN A 131 -11.95 13.05 31.12
C GLN A 131 -12.91 14.15 30.66
N VAL A 132 -13.15 14.26 29.35
CA VAL A 132 -14.13 15.20 28.75
C VAL A 132 -15.54 14.96 29.29
N ARG A 133 -16.01 13.70 29.34
CA ARG A 133 -17.31 13.34 29.96
C ARG A 133 -17.39 13.63 31.45
N GLY A 134 -16.26 13.55 32.16
CA GLY A 134 -16.17 13.84 33.59
C GLY A 134 -16.32 15.32 33.94
N ARG A 135 -16.00 16.24 33.03
CA ARG A 135 -16.21 17.68 33.23
C ARG A 135 -17.69 18.03 33.03
N GLY A 136 -18.36 18.56 34.05
CA GLY A 136 -19.78 18.92 34.00
C GLY A 136 -20.15 20.11 33.07
N ARG A 137 -19.20 20.61 32.28
CA ARG A 137 -19.30 21.76 31.37
C ARG A 137 -18.24 21.63 30.27
N ILE A 138 -18.34 22.44 29.23
CA ILE A 138 -17.24 22.68 28.29
C ILE A 138 -16.44 23.89 28.79
N ASP A 139 -15.12 23.74 28.88
CA ASP A 139 -14.15 24.77 29.30
C ASP A 139 -12.82 24.61 28.54
N ASP A 140 -11.83 25.45 28.82
CA ASP A 140 -10.58 25.48 28.05
C ASP A 140 -9.82 24.15 28.11
N GLU A 141 -9.73 23.52 29.29
CA GLU A 141 -9.18 22.16 29.45
C GLU A 141 -9.92 21.09 28.61
N THR A 142 -11.22 21.28 28.38
CA THR A 142 -12.02 20.37 27.55
C THR A 142 -11.56 20.42 26.09
N TRP A 143 -11.07 21.56 25.61
CA TRP A 143 -10.51 21.68 24.27
C TRP A 143 -9.07 21.14 24.19
N ASP A 144 -8.25 21.41 25.21
CA ASP A 144 -6.87 20.93 25.29
C ASP A 144 -6.81 19.38 25.32
N ASP A 145 -7.66 18.73 26.13
CA ASP A 145 -7.75 17.26 26.20
C ASP A 145 -8.20 16.65 24.86
N LEU A 146 -9.09 17.32 24.12
CA LEU A 146 -9.54 16.86 22.80
C LEU A 146 -8.46 17.04 21.72
N GLU A 147 -7.73 18.15 21.76
CA GLU A 147 -6.61 18.41 20.87
C GLU A 147 -5.50 17.37 21.09
N GLU A 148 -5.11 17.12 22.35
CA GLU A 148 -4.11 16.11 22.67
C GLU A 148 -4.56 14.70 22.23
N ALA A 149 -5.83 14.34 22.44
CA ALA A 149 -6.38 13.05 22.01
C ALA A 149 -6.30 12.84 20.49
N LEU A 150 -6.72 13.82 19.70
CA LEU A 150 -6.73 13.74 18.24
C LEU A 150 -5.29 13.73 17.68
N ILE A 151 -4.39 14.55 18.23
CA ILE A 151 -2.97 14.56 17.84
C ILE A 151 -2.29 13.23 18.18
N ARG A 152 -2.50 12.66 19.38
CA ARG A 152 -1.92 11.36 19.77
C ARG A 152 -2.48 10.18 18.98
N ALA A 153 -3.69 10.30 18.45
CA ALA A 153 -4.27 9.33 17.52
C ALA A 153 -3.75 9.46 16.08
N ASP A 154 -2.81 10.38 15.79
CA ASP A 154 -2.29 10.72 14.45
C ASP A 154 -3.32 11.35 13.48
N VAL A 155 -4.39 11.99 13.98
CA VAL A 155 -5.34 12.77 13.13
C VAL A 155 -4.63 13.90 12.38
N GLY A 156 -3.56 14.45 12.96
CA GLY A 156 -2.71 15.48 12.34
C GLY A 156 -3.22 16.90 12.59
N VAL A 157 -2.29 17.83 12.81
CA VAL A 157 -2.54 19.21 13.30
C VAL A 157 -3.62 19.91 12.47
N GLY A 158 -3.37 20.14 11.18
CA GLY A 158 -4.30 20.88 10.32
C GLY A 158 -5.67 20.20 10.09
N ALA A 159 -5.86 18.95 10.51
CA ALA A 159 -7.17 18.29 10.57
C ALA A 159 -7.84 18.53 11.93
N THR A 160 -7.11 18.28 13.02
CA THR A 160 -7.53 18.56 14.40
C THR A 160 -8.00 20.00 14.57
N ASP A 161 -7.19 20.98 14.15
CA ASP A 161 -7.49 22.42 14.25
C ASP A 161 -8.86 22.74 13.64
N ALA A 162 -9.11 22.23 12.43
CA ALA A 162 -10.32 22.53 11.67
C ALA A 162 -11.58 21.84 12.22
N VAL A 163 -11.45 20.66 12.85
CA VAL A 163 -12.55 20.02 13.58
C VAL A 163 -12.87 20.82 14.85
N LEU A 164 -11.84 21.16 15.63
CA LEU A 164 -12.02 21.84 16.90
C LEU A 164 -12.49 23.28 16.74
N ASP A 165 -12.02 24.03 15.74
CA ASP A 165 -12.46 25.41 15.51
C ASP A 165 -13.90 25.53 15.00
N ASP A 166 -14.39 24.53 14.26
CA ASP A 166 -15.81 24.44 13.89
C ASP A 166 -16.69 24.07 15.10
N LEU A 167 -16.28 23.08 15.90
CA LEU A 167 -16.93 22.76 17.18
C LEU A 167 -16.94 23.96 18.16
N ARG A 168 -15.83 24.68 18.28
CA ARG A 168 -15.70 25.92 19.08
C ARG A 168 -16.68 26.99 18.58
N GLN A 169 -17.03 27.03 17.29
CA GLN A 169 -18.07 27.92 16.75
C GLN A 169 -19.49 27.43 17.08
N ARG A 170 -19.81 26.14 16.86
CA ARG A 170 -21.13 25.56 17.20
C ARG A 170 -21.45 25.63 18.71
N VAL A 171 -20.44 25.50 19.57
CA VAL A 171 -20.59 25.73 21.03
C VAL A 171 -20.87 27.22 21.33
N LYS A 172 -20.17 28.16 20.67
CA LYS A 172 -20.43 29.62 20.83
C LYS A 172 -21.81 30.04 20.30
N ALA A 173 -22.33 29.36 19.27
CA ALA A 173 -23.67 29.55 18.75
C ALA A 173 -24.78 28.95 19.65
N GLY A 174 -24.42 28.07 20.61
CA GLY A 174 -25.37 27.36 21.45
C GLY A 174 -25.99 26.11 20.81
N GLU A 175 -25.49 25.69 19.65
CA GLU A 175 -25.95 24.48 18.93
C GLU A 175 -25.45 23.19 19.60
N VAL A 176 -24.27 23.25 20.23
CA VAL A 176 -23.65 22.13 20.94
C VAL A 176 -23.54 22.48 22.43
N THR A 177 -24.36 21.84 23.26
CA THR A 177 -24.44 22.13 24.70
C THR A 177 -24.01 20.94 25.56
N GLY A 178 -22.82 21.06 26.17
CA GLY A 178 -22.28 20.06 27.12
C GLY A 178 -21.44 18.94 26.48
N PRO A 179 -20.72 18.14 27.29
CA PRO A 179 -19.66 17.26 26.79
C PRO A 179 -20.14 16.13 25.87
N GLU A 180 -21.24 15.45 26.20
CA GLU A 180 -21.72 14.33 25.35
C GLU A 180 -22.25 14.84 24.00
N ALA A 181 -22.81 16.06 23.95
CA ALA A 181 -23.16 16.71 22.69
C ALA A 181 -21.90 17.07 21.88
N LEU A 182 -20.86 17.58 22.55
CA LEU A 182 -19.55 17.89 21.94
C LEU A 182 -18.88 16.64 21.36
N LEU A 183 -18.87 15.53 22.10
CA LEU A 183 -18.33 14.25 21.61
C LEU A 183 -19.17 13.65 20.48
N THR A 184 -20.50 13.80 20.52
CA THR A 184 -21.39 13.36 19.44
C THR A 184 -21.17 14.16 18.16
N ALA A 185 -21.00 15.48 18.28
CA ALA A 185 -20.67 16.36 17.16
C ALA A 185 -19.30 16.02 16.57
N LEU A 186 -18.25 15.95 17.40
CA LEU A 186 -16.90 15.55 17.01
C LEU A 186 -16.88 14.21 16.24
N LYS A 187 -17.63 13.22 16.73
CA LYS A 187 -17.78 11.92 16.06
C LYS A 187 -18.41 12.06 14.67
N ALA A 188 -19.47 12.85 14.54
CA ALA A 188 -20.15 13.11 13.26
C ALA A 188 -19.25 13.87 12.27
N ASP A 189 -18.46 14.83 12.74
CA ASP A 189 -17.54 15.62 11.92
C ASP A 189 -16.42 14.74 11.33
N LEU A 190 -15.86 13.84 12.16
CA LEU A 190 -14.84 12.88 11.72
C LEU A 190 -15.39 11.87 10.70
N VAL A 191 -16.63 11.39 10.88
CA VAL A 191 -17.32 10.61 9.83
C VAL A 191 -17.51 11.44 8.57
N GLY A 192 -17.88 12.72 8.69
CA GLY A 192 -18.01 13.65 7.57
C GLY A 192 -16.70 13.82 6.78
N MET A 193 -15.57 14.00 7.46
CA MET A 193 -14.24 14.10 6.86
C MET A 193 -13.72 12.79 6.25
N LEU A 194 -14.38 11.65 6.54
CA LEU A 194 -14.03 10.33 6.03
C LEU A 194 -14.95 9.83 4.90
N ARG A 195 -16.00 10.59 4.57
CA ARG A 195 -16.94 10.32 3.46
C ARG A 195 -16.54 11.04 2.17
N VAL A 196 -15.33 10.80 1.67
CA VAL A 196 -15.00 11.08 0.26
C VAL A 196 -15.75 10.11 -0.65
N GLU A 197 -16.39 10.62 -1.72
CA GLU A 197 -17.12 9.81 -2.70
C GLU A 197 -16.21 8.76 -3.33
N SER A 198 -16.32 7.53 -2.82
CA SER A 198 -15.44 6.44 -3.16
C SER A 198 -15.97 5.71 -4.39
N GLY A 199 -15.64 6.25 -5.56
CA GLY A 199 -15.73 5.53 -6.83
C GLY A 199 -14.88 4.26 -6.77
N THR A 200 -15.49 3.16 -6.35
CA THR A 200 -14.89 1.83 -6.43
C THR A 200 -14.91 1.41 -7.90
N GLY A 201 -13.73 1.24 -8.49
CA GLY A 201 -13.57 0.74 -9.85
C GLY A 201 -13.86 -0.76 -9.86
N ARG A 202 -15.14 -1.12 -9.70
CA ARG A 202 -15.60 -2.49 -9.95
C ARG A 202 -15.13 -2.88 -11.35
N PRO A 203 -14.54 -4.09 -11.53
CA PRO A 203 -14.40 -4.68 -12.85
C PRO A 203 -15.75 -4.66 -13.57
N ARG A 204 -15.72 -4.49 -14.89
CA ARG A 204 -16.91 -4.17 -15.66
C ARG A 204 -17.98 -5.28 -15.53
N GLU A 205 -19.18 -4.93 -15.08
CA GLU A 205 -20.35 -5.81 -15.32
C GLU A 205 -20.44 -6.03 -16.84
N ALA A 206 -20.65 -7.28 -17.28
CA ALA A 206 -20.41 -7.74 -18.66
C ALA A 206 -21.47 -7.27 -19.71
N ALA A 207 -21.97 -6.04 -19.58
CA ALA A 207 -23.14 -5.53 -20.28
C ALA A 207 -22.86 -4.83 -21.63
N ASP A 208 -21.69 -4.19 -21.81
CA ASP A 208 -21.32 -3.46 -23.03
C ASP A 208 -20.62 -4.35 -24.09
N ASP A 209 -20.74 -5.68 -24.01
CA ASP A 209 -20.17 -6.63 -24.99
C ASP A 209 -20.97 -6.66 -26.32
N ALA A 210 -21.53 -5.51 -26.72
CA ALA A 210 -22.47 -5.37 -27.83
C ALA A 210 -21.81 -5.31 -29.21
N ASP A 211 -20.62 -4.70 -29.31
CA ASP A 211 -19.96 -4.38 -30.59
C ASP A 211 -18.76 -5.32 -30.94
N GLY A 212 -18.51 -6.35 -30.12
CA GLY A 212 -17.61 -7.47 -30.47
C GLY A 212 -16.12 -7.11 -30.67
N LEU A 213 -15.68 -5.93 -30.22
CA LEU A 213 -14.32 -5.42 -30.41
C LEU A 213 -13.54 -5.40 -29.09
N ASP A 214 -12.48 -6.21 -29.04
CA ASP A 214 -11.35 -6.18 -28.09
C ASP A 214 -11.73 -6.03 -26.59
N ARG A 215 -12.01 -7.16 -25.91
CA ARG A 215 -12.29 -7.17 -24.46
C ARG A 215 -11.07 -6.67 -23.68
N SER A 216 -11.17 -5.45 -23.15
CA SER A 216 -10.12 -4.85 -22.35
C SER A 216 -9.92 -5.58 -21.02
N VAL A 217 -8.67 -5.83 -20.66
CA VAL A 217 -8.28 -6.38 -19.36
C VAL A 217 -8.14 -5.24 -18.36
N ASP A 218 -8.90 -5.29 -17.26
CA ASP A 218 -8.76 -4.31 -16.18
C ASP A 218 -7.49 -4.60 -15.36
N VAL A 219 -6.69 -3.57 -15.08
CA VAL A 219 -5.38 -3.70 -14.42
C VAL A 219 -5.33 -2.88 -13.14
N TRP A 220 -4.93 -3.52 -12.04
CA TRP A 220 -4.80 -2.92 -10.72
C TRP A 220 -3.33 -2.87 -10.32
N LEU A 221 -2.77 -1.66 -10.12
CA LEU A 221 -1.37 -1.45 -9.75
C LEU A 221 -1.23 -1.21 -8.24
N PHE A 222 -0.42 -2.02 -7.55
CA PHE A 222 -0.19 -1.89 -6.09
C PHE A 222 1.11 -1.14 -5.82
N VAL A 223 1.00 0.15 -5.49
CA VAL A 223 2.14 1.06 -5.30
C VAL A 223 2.35 1.45 -3.83
N GLY A 224 3.52 2.03 -3.52
CA GLY A 224 3.93 2.36 -2.16
C GLY A 224 5.30 1.79 -1.76
N VAL A 225 5.79 2.15 -0.58
CA VAL A 225 7.17 1.85 -0.16
C VAL A 225 7.37 0.39 0.27
N ASN A 226 8.61 0.01 0.57
CA ASN A 226 8.91 -1.33 1.09
C ASN A 226 8.38 -1.51 2.53
N GLY A 227 7.90 -2.70 2.88
CA GLY A 227 7.48 -3.06 4.24
C GLY A 227 6.01 -2.76 4.60
N VAL A 228 5.31 -1.95 3.80
CA VAL A 228 3.87 -1.59 4.01
C VAL A 228 2.88 -2.69 3.59
N GLY A 229 3.35 -3.90 3.30
CA GLY A 229 2.47 -5.04 2.99
C GLY A 229 1.85 -5.07 1.59
N LYS A 230 2.47 -4.46 0.56
CA LYS A 230 1.96 -4.47 -0.83
C LYS A 230 1.61 -5.87 -1.34
N THR A 231 2.61 -6.76 -1.39
CA THR A 231 2.47 -8.15 -1.87
C THR A 231 1.42 -8.93 -1.08
N THR A 232 1.34 -8.71 0.25
CA THR A 232 0.29 -9.29 1.11
C THR A 232 -1.10 -8.75 0.75
N THR A 233 -1.23 -7.44 0.57
CA THR A 233 -2.49 -6.76 0.21
C THR A 233 -3.00 -7.24 -1.15
N LEU A 234 -2.11 -7.31 -2.14
CA LEU A 234 -2.40 -7.85 -3.46
C LEU A 234 -2.90 -9.30 -3.36
N GLY A 235 -2.22 -10.16 -2.59
CA GLY A 235 -2.64 -11.54 -2.36
C GLY A 235 -4.01 -11.69 -1.68
N LYS A 236 -4.36 -10.80 -0.74
CA LYS A 236 -5.69 -10.75 -0.13
C LYS A 236 -6.77 -10.23 -1.10
N VAL A 237 -6.46 -9.22 -1.92
CA VAL A 237 -7.36 -8.77 -3.01
C VAL A 237 -7.57 -9.90 -4.02
N ALA A 238 -6.53 -10.64 -4.39
CA ALA A 238 -6.62 -11.81 -5.25
C ALA A 238 -7.57 -12.87 -4.65
N ASN A 239 -7.41 -13.21 -3.37
CA ASN A 239 -8.33 -14.13 -2.69
C ASN A 239 -9.78 -13.64 -2.78
N ARG A 240 -10.03 -12.37 -2.44
CA ARG A 240 -11.36 -11.77 -2.45
C ARG A 240 -12.01 -11.80 -3.84
N LEU A 241 -11.27 -11.45 -4.88
CA LEU A 241 -11.76 -11.45 -6.27
C LEU A 241 -12.01 -12.89 -6.78
N ARG A 242 -11.11 -13.84 -6.51
CA ARG A 242 -11.34 -15.27 -6.81
C ARG A 242 -12.57 -15.81 -6.07
N THR A 243 -12.78 -15.39 -4.82
CA THR A 243 -13.95 -15.79 -3.99
C THR A 243 -15.26 -15.19 -4.53
N SER A 244 -15.22 -14.02 -5.17
CA SER A 244 -16.38 -13.47 -5.91
C SER A 244 -16.54 -14.02 -7.33
N GLY A 245 -15.68 -14.96 -7.78
CA GLY A 245 -15.78 -15.62 -9.07
C GLY A 245 -15.03 -14.95 -10.23
N GLU A 246 -14.13 -14.01 -9.96
CA GLU A 246 -13.30 -13.36 -10.99
C GLU A 246 -12.13 -14.26 -11.44
N ASP A 247 -11.72 -14.14 -12.71
CA ASP A 247 -10.51 -14.79 -13.22
C ASP A 247 -9.32 -13.85 -13.14
N VAL A 248 -8.53 -14.06 -12.07
CA VAL A 248 -7.44 -13.18 -11.64
C VAL A 248 -6.09 -13.70 -12.13
N LEU A 249 -5.29 -12.82 -12.73
CA LEU A 249 -3.88 -13.06 -13.05
C LEU A 249 -2.96 -12.12 -12.24
N LEU A 250 -1.88 -12.65 -11.66
CA LEU A 250 -0.92 -11.88 -10.86
C LEU A 250 0.37 -11.56 -11.66
N ALA A 251 0.87 -10.33 -11.52
CA ALA A 251 2.11 -9.87 -12.18
C ALA A 251 3.19 -9.50 -11.15
N ALA A 252 4.32 -10.21 -11.17
CA ALA A 252 5.43 -10.02 -10.24
C ALA A 252 6.37 -8.86 -10.67
N GLY A 253 5.89 -7.61 -10.56
CA GLY A 253 6.64 -6.42 -10.98
C GLY A 253 7.69 -5.90 -10.00
N ASP A 254 7.80 -6.41 -8.76
CA ASP A 254 8.96 -6.13 -7.87
C ASP A 254 10.18 -7.00 -8.26
N THR A 255 10.66 -6.82 -9.49
CA THR A 255 11.77 -7.60 -10.08
C THR A 255 13.10 -7.40 -9.35
N PHE A 256 13.21 -6.34 -8.53
CA PHE A 256 14.37 -6.05 -7.67
C PHE A 256 14.43 -6.89 -6.38
N ARG A 257 13.49 -7.81 -6.16
CA ARG A 257 13.44 -8.68 -4.97
C ARG A 257 12.94 -10.07 -5.38
N ALA A 258 13.84 -11.03 -5.64
CA ALA A 258 13.43 -12.43 -5.90
C ALA A 258 12.41 -12.97 -4.87
N ALA A 259 12.67 -12.74 -3.58
CA ALA A 259 11.77 -13.12 -2.49
C ALA A 259 10.37 -12.48 -2.55
N ALA A 260 10.18 -11.34 -3.24
CA ALA A 260 8.85 -10.77 -3.48
C ALA A 260 8.09 -11.53 -4.56
N ALA A 261 8.77 -11.91 -5.65
CA ALA A 261 8.19 -12.74 -6.70
C ALA A 261 7.84 -14.15 -6.20
N ASP A 262 8.62 -14.72 -5.27
CA ASP A 262 8.29 -15.98 -4.60
C ASP A 262 7.19 -15.83 -3.55
N GLN A 263 7.15 -14.73 -2.78
CA GLN A 263 6.03 -14.43 -1.88
C GLN A 263 4.71 -14.27 -2.66
N LEU A 264 4.73 -13.62 -3.82
CA LEU A 264 3.57 -13.49 -4.70
C LEU A 264 3.16 -14.84 -5.31
N ALA A 265 4.12 -15.73 -5.59
CA ALA A 265 3.83 -17.07 -6.09
C ALA A 265 3.18 -17.99 -5.04
N LEU A 266 3.55 -17.84 -3.77
CA LEU A 266 2.84 -18.51 -2.66
C LEU A 266 1.40 -18.01 -2.54
N TRP A 267 1.15 -16.72 -2.77
CA TRP A 267 -0.21 -16.18 -2.89
C TRP A 267 -0.97 -16.71 -4.11
N ALA A 268 -0.34 -16.74 -5.29
CA ALA A 268 -0.92 -17.30 -6.51
C ALA A 268 -1.39 -18.75 -6.32
N SER A 269 -0.52 -19.58 -5.74
CA SER A 269 -0.81 -20.98 -5.40
C SER A 269 -1.92 -21.12 -4.35
N ARG A 270 -2.00 -20.19 -3.38
CA ARG A 270 -2.99 -20.21 -2.30
C ARG A 270 -4.41 -19.87 -2.77
N VAL A 271 -4.55 -19.04 -3.80
CA VAL A 271 -5.84 -18.53 -4.30
C VAL A 271 -6.24 -19.11 -5.66
N ASP A 272 -5.51 -20.13 -6.13
CA ASP A 272 -5.63 -20.71 -7.48
C ASP A 272 -5.69 -19.64 -8.58
N ALA A 273 -4.66 -18.79 -8.63
CA ALA A 273 -4.51 -17.72 -9.62
C ALA A 273 -3.28 -17.93 -10.52
N ASP A 274 -3.42 -17.53 -11.77
CA ASP A 274 -2.36 -17.63 -12.78
C ASP A 274 -1.30 -16.53 -12.53
N ILE A 275 0.00 -16.81 -12.70
CA ILE A 275 1.07 -15.83 -12.40
C ILE A 275 2.05 -15.64 -13.57
N VAL A 276 2.46 -14.38 -13.79
CA VAL A 276 3.57 -13.99 -14.67
C VAL A 276 4.70 -13.40 -13.85
N ARG A 277 5.93 -13.82 -14.15
CA ARG A 277 7.17 -13.32 -13.51
C ARG A 277 8.22 -13.01 -14.57
N GLY A 278 9.03 -11.98 -14.33
CA GLY A 278 10.25 -11.71 -15.09
C GLY A 278 11.47 -12.41 -14.48
N SER A 279 12.64 -12.18 -15.09
CA SER A 279 13.93 -12.46 -14.46
C SER A 279 14.18 -11.50 -13.28
N GLU A 280 14.98 -11.92 -12.29
CA GLU A 280 15.49 -11.00 -11.27
C GLU A 280 16.28 -9.85 -11.94
N GLY A 281 16.04 -8.62 -11.50
CA GLY A 281 16.59 -7.41 -12.12
C GLY A 281 16.06 -7.10 -13.53
N GLY A 282 15.06 -7.85 -14.03
CA GLY A 282 14.39 -7.59 -15.30
C GLY A 282 13.49 -6.35 -15.25
N ASP A 283 13.02 -5.89 -16.42
CA ASP A 283 12.15 -4.71 -16.55
C ASP A 283 10.74 -4.96 -15.99
N PRO A 284 10.30 -4.28 -14.91
CA PRO A 284 8.94 -4.43 -14.37
C PRO A 284 7.84 -4.16 -15.40
N SER A 285 8.07 -3.24 -16.34
CA SER A 285 7.08 -2.89 -17.35
C SER A 285 6.86 -4.02 -18.35
N ALA A 286 7.88 -4.84 -18.63
CA ALA A 286 7.76 -6.00 -19.50
C ALA A 286 6.91 -7.10 -18.82
N VAL A 287 7.17 -7.38 -17.54
CA VAL A 287 6.39 -8.36 -16.76
C VAL A 287 4.89 -8.04 -16.74
N ILE A 288 4.56 -6.75 -16.60
CA ILE A 288 3.17 -6.28 -16.54
C ILE A 288 2.53 -6.24 -17.93
N PHE A 289 3.30 -5.95 -18.99
CA PHE A 289 2.83 -6.10 -20.37
C PHE A 289 2.53 -7.58 -20.71
N ASP A 290 3.44 -8.49 -20.40
CA ASP A 290 3.27 -9.93 -20.64
C ASP A 290 2.10 -10.51 -19.82
N ALA A 291 1.85 -9.97 -18.62
CA ALA A 291 0.67 -10.28 -17.81
C ALA A 291 -0.64 -9.87 -18.50
N VAL A 292 -0.73 -8.64 -19.01
CA VAL A 292 -1.89 -8.15 -19.78
C VAL A 292 -2.11 -8.97 -21.05
N GLN A 293 -1.05 -9.29 -21.80
CA GLN A 293 -1.14 -10.11 -23.00
C GLN A 293 -1.61 -11.54 -22.69
N ARG A 294 -1.12 -12.15 -21.59
CA ARG A 294 -1.59 -13.47 -21.12
C ARG A 294 -3.01 -13.43 -20.60
N ALA A 295 -3.43 -12.35 -19.95
CA ALA A 295 -4.80 -12.18 -19.49
C ALA A 295 -5.79 -12.16 -20.66
N ALA A 296 -5.57 -11.27 -21.64
CA ALA A 296 -6.42 -11.16 -22.82
C ALA A 296 -6.48 -12.47 -23.65
N SER A 297 -5.35 -13.16 -23.80
CA SER A 297 -5.28 -14.42 -24.58
C SER A 297 -5.82 -15.65 -23.85
N LYS A 298 -5.88 -15.66 -22.51
CA LYS A 298 -6.53 -16.72 -21.72
C LYS A 298 -7.97 -16.42 -21.31
N GLY A 299 -8.39 -15.16 -21.35
CA GLY A 299 -9.72 -14.71 -20.91
C GLY A 299 -9.80 -14.33 -19.42
N HIS A 300 -8.68 -14.04 -18.75
CA HIS A 300 -8.70 -13.48 -17.38
C HIS A 300 -9.30 -12.08 -17.39
N THR A 301 -10.14 -11.75 -16.41
CA THR A 301 -10.84 -10.45 -16.32
C THR A 301 -9.94 -9.35 -15.77
N VAL A 302 -9.07 -9.69 -14.81
CA VAL A 302 -8.28 -8.69 -14.05
C VAL A 302 -6.83 -9.10 -13.83
N VAL A 303 -5.91 -8.14 -13.99
CA VAL A 303 -4.48 -8.27 -13.68
C VAL A 303 -4.12 -7.48 -12.42
N LEU A 304 -3.59 -8.15 -11.40
CA LEU A 304 -3.10 -7.52 -10.17
C LEU A 304 -1.56 -7.47 -10.19
N ALA A 305 -0.98 -6.27 -10.22
CA ALA A 305 0.46 -6.08 -10.37
C ALA A 305 1.13 -5.51 -9.11
N ASP A 306 2.14 -6.22 -8.59
CA ASP A 306 3.02 -5.71 -7.53
C ASP A 306 4.12 -4.82 -8.13
N THR A 307 4.66 -3.87 -7.37
CA THR A 307 5.72 -2.96 -7.84
C THR A 307 6.85 -2.83 -6.83
N ALA A 308 8.03 -2.40 -7.30
CA ALA A 308 9.11 -1.97 -6.41
C ALA A 308 8.66 -0.83 -5.47
N GLY A 309 9.24 -0.75 -4.27
CA GLY A 309 8.95 0.27 -3.25
C GLY A 309 10.20 1.00 -2.72
N ARG A 310 11.28 1.05 -3.51
CA ARG A 310 12.63 1.52 -3.11
C ARG A 310 12.75 3.06 -3.10
N LEU A 311 11.94 3.74 -2.28
CA LEU A 311 11.81 5.22 -2.27
C LEU A 311 13.10 5.99 -1.92
N HIS A 312 14.15 5.34 -1.43
CA HIS A 312 15.47 5.97 -1.24
C HIS A 312 16.09 6.47 -2.55
N ASN A 313 15.68 5.94 -3.71
CA ASN A 313 16.10 6.42 -5.03
C ASN A 313 14.92 7.09 -5.78
N LYS A 314 14.34 8.14 -5.18
CA LYS A 314 13.06 8.76 -5.58
C LYS A 314 12.87 8.93 -7.09
N VAL A 315 13.83 9.58 -7.78
CA VAL A 315 13.70 9.92 -9.21
C VAL A 315 13.54 8.66 -10.07
N ASN A 316 14.37 7.65 -9.84
CA ASN A 316 14.35 6.42 -10.65
C ASN A 316 13.08 5.59 -10.37
N LEU A 317 12.63 5.51 -9.11
CA LEU A 317 11.37 4.83 -8.77
C LEU A 317 10.15 5.50 -9.43
N ILE A 318 10.11 6.83 -9.46
CA ILE A 318 8.97 7.57 -10.01
C ILE A 318 8.89 7.46 -11.54
N GLU A 319 10.02 7.51 -12.26
CA GLU A 319 10.01 7.30 -13.71
C GLU A 319 9.75 5.83 -14.09
N GLU A 320 10.16 4.87 -13.26
CA GLU A 320 9.80 3.46 -13.40
C GLU A 320 8.28 3.25 -13.21
N LEU A 321 7.68 3.83 -12.17
CA LEU A 321 6.24 3.72 -11.90
C LEU A 321 5.39 4.40 -13.00
N LYS A 322 5.81 5.57 -13.51
CA LYS A 322 5.20 6.20 -14.70
C LYS A 322 5.26 5.30 -15.93
N LYS A 323 6.40 4.67 -16.16
CA LYS A 323 6.59 3.73 -17.28
C LYS A 323 5.68 2.50 -17.11
N ILE A 324 5.57 1.96 -15.90
CA ILE A 324 4.65 0.85 -15.57
C ILE A 324 3.21 1.26 -15.87
N ARG A 325 2.70 2.37 -15.32
CA ARG A 325 1.33 2.87 -15.57
C ARG A 325 1.06 2.97 -17.07
N ARG A 326 1.92 3.69 -17.80
CA ARG A 326 1.78 3.91 -19.26
C ARG A 326 1.85 2.61 -20.09
N VAL A 327 2.53 1.57 -19.62
CA VAL A 327 2.62 0.28 -20.34
C VAL A 327 1.44 -0.63 -20.02
N ALA A 328 0.93 -0.59 -18.79
CA ALA A 328 -0.27 -1.31 -18.37
C ALA A 328 -1.57 -0.75 -19.00
N ASP A 329 -1.62 0.56 -19.27
CA ASP A 329 -2.73 1.26 -19.95
C ASP A 329 -2.71 1.14 -21.49
N ARG A 330 -1.95 0.17 -22.04
CA ARG A 330 -1.91 -0.07 -23.49
C ARG A 330 -2.88 -1.20 -23.84
N PRO A 331 -3.77 -1.03 -24.83
CA PRO A 331 -4.66 -2.08 -25.32
C PRO A 331 -3.91 -3.41 -25.54
N PRO A 332 -4.42 -4.54 -25.03
CA PRO A 332 -5.77 -4.71 -24.44
C PRO A 332 -5.87 -4.29 -22.96
N GLY A 333 -4.80 -3.86 -22.30
CA GLY A 333 -4.82 -3.44 -20.89
C GLY A 333 -5.41 -2.05 -20.67
N ARG A 334 -6.11 -1.89 -19.54
CA ARG A 334 -6.72 -0.65 -19.04
C ARG A 334 -6.51 -0.56 -17.53
N VAL A 335 -5.82 0.46 -17.03
CA VAL A 335 -5.54 0.59 -15.59
C VAL A 335 -6.70 1.28 -14.88
N THR A 336 -7.50 0.48 -14.17
CA THR A 336 -8.70 0.93 -13.45
C THR A 336 -8.41 1.41 -12.04
N GLU A 337 -7.44 0.80 -11.38
CA GLU A 337 -7.09 1.11 -10.00
C GLU A 337 -5.56 1.22 -9.85
N VAL A 338 -5.11 2.27 -9.17
CA VAL A 338 -3.74 2.44 -8.70
C VAL A 338 -3.82 2.62 -7.19
N LEU A 339 -3.66 1.50 -6.49
CA LEU A 339 -3.87 1.40 -5.05
C LEU A 339 -2.56 1.69 -4.31
N LEU A 340 -2.51 2.83 -3.62
CA LEU A 340 -1.39 3.21 -2.77
C LEU A 340 -1.53 2.53 -1.41
N VAL A 341 -0.65 1.56 -1.15
CA VAL A 341 -0.64 0.83 0.11
C VAL A 341 0.21 1.59 1.14
N LEU A 342 -0.39 1.89 2.29
CA LEU A 342 0.22 2.59 3.41
C LEU A 342 0.17 1.74 4.68
N ASP A 343 0.98 2.11 5.68
CA ASP A 343 1.14 1.38 6.95
C ASP A 343 0.72 2.28 8.12
N ALA A 344 -0.35 1.91 8.83
CA ALA A 344 -0.91 2.69 9.93
C ALA A 344 0.04 2.84 11.14
N THR A 345 1.09 2.00 11.24
CA THR A 345 2.12 2.16 12.27
C THR A 345 3.07 3.33 11.98
N THR A 346 3.26 3.69 10.70
CA THR A 346 4.14 4.80 10.28
C THR A 346 3.52 6.18 10.51
N GLY A 347 2.19 6.24 10.54
CA GLY A 347 1.44 7.46 10.80
C GLY A 347 1.77 8.57 9.79
N GLN A 348 1.92 9.80 10.31
CA GLN A 348 2.21 10.99 9.52
C GLN A 348 3.49 10.89 8.64
N ASN A 349 4.43 10.01 8.99
CA ASN A 349 5.62 9.76 8.15
C ASN A 349 5.26 9.05 6.82
N GLY A 350 4.24 8.20 6.82
CA GLY A 350 3.73 7.56 5.60
C GLY A 350 3.03 8.57 4.69
N LEU A 351 2.33 9.56 5.26
CA LEU A 351 1.63 10.61 4.53
C LEU A 351 2.59 11.52 3.72
N ALA A 352 3.73 11.88 4.31
CA ALA A 352 4.80 12.62 3.62
C ALA A 352 5.45 11.82 2.47
N GLN A 353 5.40 10.49 2.51
CA GLN A 353 5.86 9.62 1.42
C GLN A 353 4.79 9.43 0.34
N ALA A 354 3.52 9.35 0.74
CA ALA A 354 2.37 9.15 -0.14
C ALA A 354 2.24 10.21 -1.24
N LYS A 355 2.47 11.49 -0.91
CA LYS A 355 2.42 12.62 -1.86
C LYS A 355 3.33 12.41 -3.08
N VAL A 356 4.50 11.77 -2.90
CA VAL A 356 5.46 11.48 -3.98
C VAL A 356 4.92 10.46 -5.00
N PHE A 357 3.95 9.62 -4.61
CA PHE A 357 3.27 8.69 -5.52
C PHE A 357 2.03 9.31 -6.20
N LEU A 358 1.34 10.23 -5.51
CA LEU A 358 0.18 10.94 -6.04
C LEU A 358 0.54 11.74 -7.30
N ASP A 359 1.63 12.51 -7.25
CA ASP A 359 2.15 13.32 -8.36
C ASP A 359 2.69 12.50 -9.57
N ALA A 360 2.64 11.16 -9.50
CA ALA A 360 3.42 10.28 -10.36
C ALA A 360 2.60 9.27 -11.20
N VAL A 361 1.52 8.70 -10.67
CA VAL A 361 0.84 7.54 -11.29
C VAL A 361 -0.70 7.56 -11.19
N ASP A 362 -1.29 8.72 -10.91
CA ASP A 362 -2.75 8.90 -10.86
C ASP A 362 -3.41 7.90 -9.90
N VAL A 363 -2.98 7.97 -8.64
CA VAL A 363 -3.46 7.11 -7.54
C VAL A 363 -4.98 7.25 -7.39
N SER A 364 -5.70 6.13 -7.46
CA SER A 364 -7.18 6.09 -7.44
C SER A 364 -7.77 5.80 -6.06
N GLY A 365 -6.93 5.41 -5.10
CA GLY A 365 -7.33 5.14 -3.72
C GLY A 365 -6.20 4.60 -2.86
N VAL A 366 -6.43 4.60 -1.56
CA VAL A 366 -5.48 4.12 -0.55
C VAL A 366 -5.94 2.80 0.06
N VAL A 367 -4.99 1.91 0.32
CA VAL A 367 -5.18 0.75 1.19
C VAL A 367 -4.33 0.93 2.44
N LEU A 368 -4.95 1.03 3.60
CA LEU A 368 -4.22 1.22 4.86
C LEU A 368 -4.06 -0.11 5.59
N THR A 369 -2.84 -0.48 5.95
CA THR A 369 -2.50 -1.79 6.55
C THR A 369 -2.12 -1.67 8.02
N LYS A 370 -2.18 -2.79 8.75
CA LYS A 370 -1.72 -2.94 10.16
C LYS A 370 -2.45 -2.04 11.16
N LEU A 371 -3.73 -1.78 10.93
CA LEU A 371 -4.56 -0.96 11.85
C LEU A 371 -4.69 -1.62 13.23
N ASP A 372 -4.73 -2.95 13.27
CA ASP A 372 -4.71 -3.78 14.49
C ASP A 372 -3.40 -3.65 15.30
N GLY A 373 -2.31 -3.34 14.61
CA GLY A 373 -1.00 -3.14 15.20
C GLY A 373 -0.88 -1.85 16.03
N THR A 374 -1.69 -0.83 15.78
CA THR A 374 -1.40 0.56 16.17
C THR A 374 -2.47 1.23 17.06
N ALA A 375 -2.08 2.30 17.76
CA ALA A 375 -3.01 3.26 18.35
C ALA A 375 -3.25 4.49 17.44
N LYS A 376 -2.46 4.64 16.37
CA LYS A 376 -2.45 5.78 15.42
C LYS A 376 -3.59 5.71 14.39
N GLY A 377 -4.81 5.42 14.83
CA GLY A 377 -5.95 5.19 13.94
C GLY A 377 -6.36 6.42 13.12
N GLY A 378 -6.22 7.62 13.68
CA GLY A 378 -6.60 8.90 13.08
C GLY A 378 -5.90 9.24 11.76
N ILE A 379 -4.81 8.54 11.41
CA ILE A 379 -4.09 8.75 10.14
C ILE A 379 -4.98 8.64 8.90
N VAL A 380 -6.10 7.89 8.97
CA VAL A 380 -7.12 7.82 7.90
C VAL A 380 -7.69 9.21 7.56
N VAL A 381 -7.93 10.05 8.56
CA VAL A 381 -8.48 11.42 8.40
C VAL A 381 -7.45 12.32 7.70
N ALA A 382 -6.18 12.24 8.13
CA ALA A 382 -5.09 12.98 7.50
C ALA A 382 -4.84 12.53 6.05
N ILE A 383 -4.97 11.23 5.76
CA ILE A 383 -4.87 10.67 4.40
C ILE A 383 -5.91 11.30 3.47
N GLN A 384 -7.20 11.31 3.86
CA GLN A 384 -8.24 11.89 3.02
C GLN A 384 -8.04 13.41 2.87
N ARG A 385 -7.72 14.12 3.97
CA ARG A 385 -7.54 15.59 3.97
C ARG A 385 -6.32 16.08 3.20
N GLU A 386 -5.17 15.41 3.30
CA GLU A 386 -3.91 15.89 2.70
C GLU A 386 -3.59 15.29 1.33
N LEU A 387 -4.23 14.20 0.93
CA LEU A 387 -4.06 13.60 -0.41
C LEU A 387 -5.28 13.76 -1.31
N GLY A 388 -6.47 14.05 -0.75
CA GLY A 388 -7.74 14.02 -1.49
C GLY A 388 -8.16 12.61 -1.95
N LEU A 389 -7.50 11.56 -1.45
CA LEU A 389 -7.70 10.18 -1.88
C LEU A 389 -8.69 9.43 -0.96
N PRO A 390 -9.66 8.67 -1.52
CA PRO A 390 -10.47 7.76 -0.73
C PRO A 390 -9.61 6.62 -0.19
N VAL A 391 -9.77 6.31 1.11
CA VAL A 391 -9.32 5.03 1.65
C VAL A 391 -10.36 3.99 1.23
N LYS A 392 -9.97 3.02 0.40
CA LYS A 392 -10.90 2.02 -0.18
C LYS A 392 -10.94 0.73 0.62
N LEU A 393 -9.79 0.29 1.13
CA LEU A 393 -9.63 -0.98 1.86
C LEU A 393 -8.78 -0.78 3.12
N VAL A 394 -9.01 -1.61 4.14
CA VAL A 394 -8.21 -1.62 5.37
C VAL A 394 -7.80 -3.03 5.83
N GLY A 395 -6.52 -3.18 6.12
CA GLY A 395 -5.93 -4.40 6.66
C GLY A 395 -6.05 -4.44 8.18
N LEU A 396 -6.88 -5.36 8.68
CA LEU A 396 -7.22 -5.51 10.10
C LEU A 396 -6.47 -6.68 10.79
N GLY A 397 -5.40 -7.18 10.17
CA GLY A 397 -4.56 -8.28 10.66
C GLY A 397 -3.88 -9.05 9.53
N GLU A 398 -3.33 -10.23 9.85
CA GLU A 398 -2.55 -11.08 8.93
C GLU A 398 -3.37 -12.22 8.28
N GLY A 399 -4.60 -12.49 8.74
CA GLY A 399 -5.51 -13.46 8.11
C GLY A 399 -5.86 -13.06 6.67
N VAL A 400 -6.22 -14.01 5.81
CA VAL A 400 -6.50 -13.71 4.39
C VAL A 400 -7.67 -12.73 4.26
N ASP A 401 -8.70 -12.96 5.05
CA ASP A 401 -9.95 -12.21 5.08
C ASP A 401 -9.86 -10.98 6.01
N ASP A 402 -8.70 -10.75 6.66
CA ASP A 402 -8.39 -9.53 7.41
C ASP A 402 -8.09 -8.34 6.46
N LEU A 403 -8.82 -8.19 5.35
CA LEU A 403 -8.79 -7.05 4.44
C LEU A 403 -10.23 -6.73 3.99
N VAL A 404 -10.81 -5.70 4.59
CA VAL A 404 -12.21 -5.30 4.39
C VAL A 404 -12.33 -3.97 3.65
N ASP A 405 -13.51 -3.68 3.12
CA ASP A 405 -13.84 -2.33 2.63
C ASP A 405 -13.76 -1.30 3.77
N PHE A 406 -13.41 -0.06 3.43
CA PHE A 406 -13.38 1.01 4.40
C PHE A 406 -14.79 1.56 4.66
N ASP A 407 -15.32 1.30 5.85
CA ASP A 407 -16.54 1.91 6.38
C ASP A 407 -16.17 3.03 7.36
N ALA A 408 -16.47 4.28 6.98
CA ALA A 408 -16.18 5.47 7.79
C ALA A 408 -16.96 5.51 9.11
N GLU A 409 -18.19 4.99 9.15
CA GLU A 409 -19.02 4.95 10.36
C GLU A 409 -18.50 3.85 11.29
N ALA A 410 -18.41 2.61 10.81
CA ALA A 410 -17.94 1.49 11.62
C ALA A 410 -16.48 1.66 12.10
N PHE A 411 -15.65 2.40 11.36
CA PHE A 411 -14.32 2.80 11.79
C PHE A 411 -14.35 3.81 12.96
N VAL A 412 -15.11 4.91 12.84
CA VAL A 412 -15.19 5.93 13.91
C VAL A 412 -15.90 5.37 15.15
N ASP A 413 -16.97 4.60 14.98
CA ASP A 413 -17.67 3.87 16.05
C ASP A 413 -16.79 2.85 16.79
N ALA A 414 -15.67 2.44 16.20
CA ALA A 414 -14.73 1.50 16.81
C ALA A 414 -13.54 2.16 17.52
N ILE A 415 -13.34 3.48 17.40
CA ILE A 415 -12.31 4.24 18.12
C ILE A 415 -12.86 5.16 19.22
N PHE A 416 -14.16 5.49 19.18
CA PHE A 416 -14.91 6.19 20.24
C PHE A 416 -15.56 5.23 21.28
#